data_AF-A0A0X3NU64-F1
#
_entry.id   AF-A0A0X3NU64-F1
#
_cell.length_a   1.000
_cell.length_b   1.000
_cell.length_c   1.000
_cell.angle_alpha   90.00
_cell.angle_beta   90.00
_cell.angle_gamma   90.00
#
_symmetry.space_group_name_H-M   'P 1'
#
loop_
_entity.id
_entity.type
_entity.pdbx_description
1 polymer ?
#
loop_
_entity_poly.entity_id
_entity_poly.type
_entity_poly.pdbx_seq_one_letter_code
_entity_poly.pdbx_strand_id
1 'polypeptide(L)'
;MPLPKVKKFTCKYLITENTKRQIRTSKPKTRIFQCYDGGTETFFFPLDITEKTDSSKERKERTLVIDPWPAYASNRIRTTSQIYLSPSCHLERQDQSVSKLPEALKPEFLTKIEAKLARDKLNYKVSDNLEDPLRLQIYREAFEIFIQYCTHYGPFLAEVKRQYDHFIKHLHGKIQKLLPLKEMINAVSIDCENRIKAINDIENAEIKSLEVEREKDRQKIEKMRQECKELSMLVDGLKSELARETEKQMIESDARKLSILAVNDLNARLLDMEQLVKNQNRELEDDPVKLRIALGQCKKTLAAVTAKLTEYECHFEETVPLARFEEVLRQLEDSTRLNEKLQDEITGYANRYDLLQDHCAALNTYRDLYMVQCGYTLRVIGSKGDPNQKLEYIGILLSRWRKLINDKPVEELTDMATEELARYESGALPPLVRPNKPKKSAHD
;
A
#
# COMPACT_ATOMS: atom_id res chain seq x y z
N MET A 1 -25.22 30.16 6.57
CA MET A 1 -25.91 29.20 5.68
C MET A 1 -25.58 27.80 6.17
N PRO A 2 -26.56 26.89 6.36
CA PRO A 2 -26.26 25.52 6.73
C PRO A 2 -25.69 24.78 5.52
N LEU A 3 -24.56 24.09 5.71
CA LEU A 3 -23.94 23.22 4.71
C LEU A 3 -24.89 22.07 4.33
N PRO A 4 -24.92 21.64 3.05
CA PRO A 4 -25.80 20.58 2.61
C PRO A 4 -25.40 19.23 3.24
N LYS A 5 -26.40 18.45 3.66
CA LYS A 5 -26.22 17.12 4.25
C LYS A 5 -25.54 16.19 3.24
N VAL A 6 -24.34 15.70 3.60
CA VAL A 6 -23.59 14.70 2.83
C VAL A 6 -24.36 13.38 2.80
N LYS A 7 -24.77 12.93 1.60
CA LYS A 7 -25.33 11.58 1.42
C LYS A 7 -24.19 10.56 1.47
N LYS A 8 -24.17 9.72 2.50
CA LYS A 8 -23.29 8.54 2.57
C LYS A 8 -23.75 7.51 1.53
N PHE A 9 -22.83 7.05 0.69
CA PHE A 9 -23.04 5.89 -0.18
C PHE A 9 -22.33 4.69 0.43
N THR A 10 -23.06 3.61 0.68
CA THR A 10 -22.53 2.34 1.16
C THR A 10 -22.36 1.42 -0.04
N CYS A 11 -21.13 1.01 -0.35
CA CYS A 11 -20.87 0.00 -1.36
C CYS A 11 -21.24 -1.37 -0.79
N LYS A 12 -22.17 -2.07 -1.44
CA LYS A 12 -22.53 -3.46 -1.12
C LYS A 12 -22.04 -4.32 -2.27
N TYR A 13 -21.08 -5.20 -2.02
CA TYR A 13 -20.66 -6.17 -3.01
C TYR A 13 -21.63 -7.35 -3.04
N LEU A 14 -22.07 -7.74 -4.24
CA LEU A 14 -22.87 -8.93 -4.47
C LEU A 14 -21.92 -10.12 -4.55
N ILE A 15 -21.83 -10.89 -3.47
CA ILE A 15 -21.20 -12.22 -3.47
C ILE A 15 -22.27 -13.22 -3.95
N THR A 16 -21.86 -14.25 -4.66
CA THR A 16 -22.73 -15.35 -5.11
C THR A 16 -23.51 -15.98 -3.95
N GLU A 17 -24.76 -16.39 -4.20
CA GLU A 17 -25.65 -16.96 -3.16
C GLU A 17 -25.13 -18.29 -2.59
N ASN A 18 -24.27 -19.00 -3.33
CA ASN A 18 -23.63 -20.23 -2.87
C ASN A 18 -22.65 -19.95 -1.71
N THR A 19 -21.89 -18.86 -1.82
CA THR A 19 -20.91 -18.41 -0.83
C THR A 19 -21.57 -17.83 0.43
N LYS A 20 -22.74 -17.17 0.30
CA LYS A 20 -23.54 -16.74 1.45
C LYS A 20 -23.99 -17.88 2.36
N ARG A 21 -24.23 -19.08 1.79
CA ARG A 21 -24.70 -20.25 2.54
C ARG A 21 -23.57 -20.94 3.29
N GLN A 22 -22.34 -20.91 2.78
CA GLN A 22 -21.16 -21.51 3.41
C GLN A 22 -20.68 -20.74 4.67
N ILE A 23 -20.98 -19.44 4.77
CA ILE A 23 -20.49 -18.58 5.87
C ILE A 23 -21.34 -18.69 7.15
N ARG A 24 -22.56 -19.25 7.09
CA ARG A 24 -23.53 -19.22 8.22
C ARG A 24 -23.26 -20.23 9.35
N THR A 25 -22.31 -21.15 9.21
CA THR A 25 -22.13 -22.27 10.17
C THR A 25 -20.97 -22.13 11.15
N SER A 26 -20.22 -21.01 11.17
CA SER A 26 -19.20 -20.81 12.22
C SER A 26 -19.41 -19.52 13.00
N LYS A 27 -19.31 -19.63 14.33
CA LYS A 27 -19.59 -18.55 15.30
C LYS A 27 -18.72 -17.31 15.04
N PRO A 28 -19.22 -16.11 15.35
CA PRO A 28 -18.54 -14.86 15.03
C PRO A 28 -17.55 -14.47 16.14
N LYS A 29 -16.37 -13.99 15.76
CA LYS A 29 -15.64 -12.86 16.40
C LYS A 29 -14.23 -12.73 15.81
N THR A 30 -14.01 -11.68 15.02
CA THR A 30 -12.83 -10.81 15.14
C THR A 30 -13.06 -9.48 14.40
N ARG A 31 -12.67 -8.41 15.08
CA ARG A 31 -12.92 -6.99 14.80
C ARG A 31 -11.99 -6.41 13.73
N ILE A 32 -11.93 -6.98 12.53
CA ILE A 32 -10.93 -6.52 11.52
C ILE A 32 -11.54 -5.53 10.51
N PHE A 33 -12.86 -5.35 10.49
CA PHE A 33 -13.53 -4.47 9.51
C PHE A 33 -14.27 -3.27 10.11
N GLN A 34 -14.02 -2.94 11.37
CA GLN A 34 -14.40 -1.64 11.94
C GLN A 34 -13.14 -0.79 12.04
N CYS A 35 -12.74 -0.17 10.92
CA CYS A 35 -11.93 1.06 10.84
C CYS A 35 -11.44 1.25 9.40
N TYR A 36 -12.30 1.79 8.53
CA TYR A 36 -11.84 2.60 7.40
C TYR A 36 -12.94 3.62 7.05
N ASP A 37 -12.84 4.81 7.62
CA ASP A 37 -13.64 5.99 7.31
C ASP A 37 -12.87 6.86 6.30
N GLY A 38 -13.14 6.62 5.02
CA GLY A 38 -12.50 7.32 3.90
C GLY A 38 -12.44 8.85 4.05
N GLY A 39 -11.29 9.33 4.49
CA GLY A 39 -10.89 10.72 4.43
C GLY A 39 -10.54 11.11 2.99
N THR A 40 -11.20 12.15 2.50
CA THR A 40 -11.08 12.74 1.17
C THR A 40 -9.72 13.41 0.94
N GLU A 41 -9.06 13.11 -0.18
CA GLU A 41 -8.02 13.97 -0.75
C GLU A 41 -8.63 14.95 -1.77
N THR A 42 -8.19 16.20 -1.70
CA THR A 42 -8.66 17.29 -2.58
C THR A 42 -7.50 17.68 -3.49
N PHE A 43 -7.67 17.61 -4.80
CA PHE A 43 -6.71 18.15 -5.78
C PHE A 43 -7.24 19.47 -6.35
N PHE A 44 -6.38 20.48 -6.42
CA PHE A 44 -6.63 21.75 -7.10
C PHE A 44 -5.87 21.78 -8.43
N PHE A 45 -6.57 22.13 -9.51
CA PHE A 45 -5.97 22.66 -10.73
C PHE A 45 -6.36 24.14 -10.86
N PRO A 46 -5.42 25.05 -11.17
CA PRO A 46 -5.76 26.41 -11.55
C PRO A 46 -6.34 26.41 -12.97
N LEU A 47 -7.54 26.95 -13.12
CA LEU A 47 -7.95 27.65 -14.34
C LEU A 47 -7.44 29.08 -14.21
N ASP A 48 -6.67 29.55 -15.19
CA ASP A 48 -6.75 30.95 -15.58
C ASP A 48 -7.11 31.05 -17.06
N ILE A 49 -8.23 31.73 -17.26
CA ILE A 49 -8.78 32.21 -18.52
C ILE A 49 -8.14 33.56 -18.76
N THR A 50 -7.37 33.71 -19.83
CA THR A 50 -7.36 34.98 -20.57
C THR A 50 -7.29 34.70 -22.07
N GLU A 51 -8.46 34.63 -22.69
CA GLU A 51 -8.60 35.12 -24.06
C GLU A 51 -8.49 36.64 -24.05
N LYS A 52 -7.64 37.18 -24.93
CA LYS A 52 -7.83 38.50 -25.52
C LYS A 52 -7.54 38.40 -27.01
N THR A 53 -8.59 38.22 -27.79
CA THR A 53 -8.68 38.83 -29.11
C THR A 53 -9.22 40.25 -28.89
N ASP A 54 -8.52 41.29 -29.36
CA ASP A 54 -8.88 41.80 -30.67
C ASP A 54 -7.93 42.89 -31.20
N SER A 55 -7.92 42.92 -32.53
CA SER A 55 -7.34 43.87 -33.46
C SER A 55 -7.62 45.36 -33.13
N SER A 56 -6.67 46.24 -33.40
CA SER A 56 -6.81 47.30 -34.43
C SER A 56 -5.69 48.36 -34.45
N LYS A 57 -5.13 48.51 -35.66
CA LYS A 57 -4.84 49.77 -36.39
C LYS A 57 -3.81 50.76 -35.87
N GLU A 58 -2.82 50.99 -36.74
CA GLU A 58 -2.14 52.26 -36.96
C GLU A 58 -3.06 53.47 -36.77
N ARG A 59 -2.61 54.43 -35.96
CA ARG A 59 -3.03 55.82 -36.08
C ARG A 59 -1.89 56.75 -35.67
N LYS A 60 -1.27 57.37 -36.67
CA LYS A 60 -0.49 58.59 -36.53
C LYS A 60 -1.42 59.65 -35.92
N GLU A 61 -1.13 60.14 -34.72
CA GLU A 61 -1.74 61.37 -34.21
C GLU A 61 -0.74 62.14 -33.34
N ARG A 62 -0.17 63.16 -33.97
CA ARG A 62 0.13 64.49 -33.43
C ARG A 62 0.70 64.52 -32.00
N THR A 63 2.03 64.57 -31.94
CA THR A 63 2.77 65.16 -30.83
C THR A 63 2.34 66.63 -30.66
N LEU A 64 1.32 66.85 -29.84
CA LEU A 64 1.10 68.12 -29.17
C LEU A 64 2.12 68.18 -28.03
N VAL A 65 3.15 69.00 -28.22
CA VAL A 65 4.08 69.36 -27.16
C VAL A 65 3.27 70.06 -26.07
N ILE A 66 3.04 69.35 -24.97
CA ILE A 66 2.54 69.94 -23.73
C ILE A 66 3.66 70.84 -23.20
N ASP A 67 3.30 72.10 -22.95
CA ASP A 67 4.16 73.09 -22.31
C ASP A 67 4.68 72.55 -20.96
N PRO A 68 6.00 72.41 -20.76
CA PRO A 68 6.51 71.80 -19.55
C PRO A 68 6.47 72.79 -18.38
N TRP A 69 5.66 72.40 -17.40
CA TRP A 69 5.57 72.87 -16.02
C TRP A 69 6.92 73.28 -15.38
N PRO A 70 6.99 74.17 -14.36
CA PRO A 70 8.21 74.86 -13.92
C PRO A 70 9.36 73.99 -13.36
N ALA A 71 9.17 72.68 -13.22
CA ALA A 71 10.18 71.74 -12.75
C ALA A 71 11.41 71.64 -13.69
N TYR A 72 11.30 72.14 -14.93
CA TYR A 72 12.38 72.17 -15.91
C TYR A 72 13.15 73.50 -15.96
N ALA A 73 12.87 74.46 -15.07
CA ALA A 73 13.60 75.73 -15.04
C ALA A 73 15.12 75.52 -14.84
N SER A 74 15.51 74.55 -14.01
CA SER A 74 16.91 74.23 -13.70
C SER A 74 17.62 73.43 -14.80
N ASN A 75 16.86 72.76 -15.68
CA ASN A 75 17.36 71.87 -16.74
C ASN A 75 17.07 72.40 -18.15
N ARG A 76 16.85 73.71 -18.31
CA ARG A 76 16.87 74.31 -19.65
C ARG A 76 18.22 74.02 -20.30
N ILE A 77 18.22 73.10 -21.27
CA ILE A 77 19.36 72.83 -22.14
C ILE A 77 19.73 74.17 -22.76
N ARG A 78 20.93 74.64 -22.43
CA ARG A 78 21.54 75.84 -22.98
C ARG A 78 21.62 75.67 -24.48
N THR A 79 20.79 76.37 -25.24
CA THR A 79 21.07 76.53 -26.67
C THR A 79 22.39 77.29 -26.77
N THR A 80 23.36 76.72 -27.49
CA THR A 80 24.74 77.23 -27.65
C THR A 80 24.84 78.55 -28.44
N SER A 81 23.69 79.18 -28.67
CA SER A 81 23.51 80.46 -29.34
C SER A 81 22.08 80.94 -29.04
N GLN A 82 21.92 81.80 -28.05
CA GLN A 82 20.74 82.65 -27.98
C GLN A 82 21.03 83.92 -28.79
N ILE A 83 20.11 84.27 -29.68
CA ILE A 83 20.19 85.48 -30.48
C ILE A 83 19.40 86.54 -29.75
N TYR A 84 20.03 87.68 -29.46
CA TYR A 84 19.33 88.83 -28.90
C TYR A 84 19.34 89.97 -29.92
N LEU A 85 18.31 90.82 -29.85
CA LEU A 85 18.20 92.02 -30.67
C LEU A 85 18.93 93.16 -29.96
N SER A 86 20.03 93.62 -30.55
CA SER A 86 20.73 94.79 -30.04
C SER A 86 19.87 96.06 -30.23
N PRO A 87 20.13 97.14 -29.48
CA PRO A 87 19.38 98.40 -29.61
C PRO A 87 19.42 99.02 -31.03
N SER A 88 20.33 98.56 -31.89
CA SER A 88 20.46 98.92 -33.30
C SER A 88 19.75 97.95 -34.27
N CYS A 89 18.88 97.08 -33.75
CA CYS A 89 18.06 96.13 -34.53
C CYS A 89 18.87 95.14 -35.39
N HIS A 90 20.01 94.68 -34.88
CA HIS A 90 20.77 93.58 -35.47
C HIS A 90 20.72 92.34 -34.56
N LEU A 91 20.67 91.17 -35.21
CA LEU A 91 20.64 89.87 -34.54
C LEU A 91 22.07 89.47 -34.19
N GLU A 92 22.43 89.56 -32.91
CA GLU A 92 23.76 89.21 -32.42
C GLU A 92 23.74 87.93 -31.58
N ARG A 93 24.78 87.10 -31.73
CA ARG A 93 24.95 85.86 -30.98
C ARG A 93 25.45 86.18 -29.57
N GLN A 94 24.67 85.82 -28.56
CA GLN A 94 25.05 86.01 -27.14
C GLN A 94 26.00 84.90 -26.67
N ASP A 95 27.07 85.30 -25.96
CA ASP A 95 28.11 84.41 -25.47
C ASP A 95 27.67 83.62 -24.22
N GLN A 96 28.21 82.41 -24.06
CA GLN A 96 27.72 81.38 -23.13
C GLN A 96 27.86 81.73 -21.63
N SER A 97 28.61 82.79 -21.30
CA SER A 97 28.84 83.26 -19.92
C SER A 97 27.73 84.18 -19.39
N VAL A 98 26.93 84.79 -20.28
CA VAL A 98 25.92 85.80 -19.90
C VAL A 98 24.50 85.23 -19.83
N SER A 99 24.25 84.03 -20.39
CA SER A 99 22.92 83.40 -20.46
C SER A 99 22.55 82.48 -19.29
N LYS A 100 23.26 82.55 -18.16
CA LYS A 100 22.91 81.75 -16.97
C LYS A 100 21.68 82.35 -16.28
N LEU A 101 20.54 81.68 -16.41
CA LEU A 101 19.41 81.90 -15.49
C LEU A 101 19.89 81.63 -14.05
N PRO A 102 19.43 82.40 -13.06
CA PRO A 102 19.75 82.15 -11.65
C PRO A 102 19.38 80.71 -11.26
N GLU A 103 20.21 80.09 -10.44
CA GLU A 103 19.91 78.78 -9.87
C GLU A 103 18.60 78.86 -9.08
N ALA A 104 17.64 78.00 -9.40
CA ALA A 104 16.32 78.04 -8.79
C ALA A 104 16.45 77.85 -7.27
N LEU A 105 16.11 78.89 -6.50
CA LEU A 105 16.20 78.86 -5.04
C LEU A 105 15.26 77.77 -4.49
N LYS A 106 15.81 76.92 -3.63
CA LYS A 106 15.04 75.88 -2.95
C LYS A 106 13.90 76.53 -2.16
N PRO A 107 12.63 76.09 -2.35
CA PRO A 107 11.51 76.65 -1.62
C PRO A 107 11.69 76.55 -0.10
N GLU A 108 11.43 77.63 0.62
CA GLU A 108 11.66 77.74 2.07
C GLU A 108 10.91 76.65 2.87
N PHE A 109 9.72 76.25 2.41
CA PHE A 109 8.92 75.22 3.05
C PHE A 109 9.56 73.82 2.98
N LEU A 110 10.29 73.50 1.91
CA LEU A 110 11.03 72.23 1.80
C LEU A 110 12.18 72.17 2.80
N THR A 111 12.90 73.28 2.99
CA THR A 111 13.95 73.39 3.99
C THR A 111 13.41 73.17 5.41
N LYS A 112 12.20 73.69 5.71
CA LYS A 112 11.51 73.46 7.00
C LYS A 112 11.13 71.99 7.21
N ILE A 113 10.66 71.31 6.16
CA ILE A 113 10.28 69.88 6.22
C ILE A 113 11.52 68.99 6.42
N GLU A 114 12.61 69.25 5.70
CA GLU A 114 13.86 68.50 5.86
C GLU A 114 14.49 68.69 7.23
N ALA A 115 14.49 69.93 7.75
CA ALA A 115 14.96 70.21 9.11
C ALA A 115 14.08 69.52 10.18
N LYS A 116 12.77 69.37 9.93
CA LYS A 116 11.88 68.57 10.79
C LYS A 116 12.20 67.09 10.68
N LEU A 117 12.35 66.56 9.46
CA LEU A 117 12.68 65.16 9.21
C LEU A 117 14.00 64.74 9.87
N ALA A 118 15.04 65.59 9.78
CA ALA A 118 16.32 65.34 10.44
C ALA A 118 16.21 65.31 11.97
N ARG A 119 15.41 66.23 12.55
CA ARG A 119 15.12 66.24 13.99
C ARG A 119 14.34 65.01 14.44
N ASP A 120 13.28 64.65 13.72
CA ASP A 120 12.42 63.51 14.07
C ASP A 120 13.21 62.20 13.97
N LYS A 121 14.02 62.01 12.91
CA LYS A 121 14.93 60.85 12.81
C LYS A 121 15.91 60.74 13.99
N LEU A 122 16.48 61.86 14.42
CA LEU A 122 17.42 61.91 15.54
C LEU A 122 16.72 61.61 16.87
N ASN A 123 15.54 62.19 17.10
CA ASN A 123 14.75 62.04 18.31
C ASN A 123 14.27 60.59 18.50
N TYR A 124 13.82 59.95 17.42
CA TYR A 124 13.29 58.58 17.46
C TYR A 124 14.35 57.49 17.22
N LYS A 125 15.63 57.85 17.03
CA LYS A 125 16.76 56.93 16.77
C LYS A 125 16.46 55.89 15.69
N VAL A 126 15.79 56.31 14.63
CA VAL A 126 15.34 55.41 13.56
C VAL A 126 16.54 54.92 12.76
N SER A 127 16.61 53.60 12.56
CA SER A 127 17.64 52.96 11.72
C SER A 127 17.45 53.31 10.25
N ASP A 128 18.52 53.33 9.47
CA ASP A 128 18.43 53.49 8.01
C ASP A 128 17.92 52.23 7.29
N ASN A 129 17.42 51.24 8.02
CA ASN A 129 16.69 50.10 7.47
C ASN A 129 15.34 50.57 6.86
N LEU A 130 15.02 50.12 5.65
CA LEU A 130 13.78 50.46 4.93
C LEU A 130 12.55 49.77 5.52
N GLU A 131 12.74 48.75 6.37
CA GLU A 131 11.69 47.90 6.94
C GLU A 131 11.16 48.39 8.29
N ASP A 132 11.73 49.47 8.84
CA ASP A 132 11.30 50.00 10.15
C ASP A 132 9.94 50.74 10.02
N PRO A 133 8.88 50.27 10.71
CA PRO A 133 7.56 50.91 10.66
C PRO A 133 7.58 52.35 11.19
N LEU A 134 8.48 52.67 12.12
CA LEU A 134 8.61 54.01 12.67
C LEU A 134 9.21 54.97 11.64
N ARG A 135 10.12 54.48 10.79
CA ARG A 135 10.64 55.23 9.64
C ARG A 135 9.52 55.61 8.67
N LEU A 136 8.70 54.64 8.29
CA LEU A 136 7.57 54.87 7.40
C LEU A 136 6.60 55.91 7.98
N GLN A 137 6.37 55.89 9.29
CA GLN A 137 5.51 56.85 9.97
C GLN A 137 6.07 58.28 9.90
N ILE A 138 7.36 58.47 10.19
CA ILE A 138 8.02 59.78 10.11
C ILE A 138 7.93 60.37 8.68
N TYR A 139 8.16 59.55 7.65
CA TYR A 139 8.06 59.99 6.27
C TYR A 139 6.62 60.28 5.83
N ARG A 140 5.63 59.53 6.34
CA ARG A 140 4.21 59.82 6.12
C ARG A 140 3.80 61.17 6.69
N GLU A 141 4.25 61.51 7.90
CA GLU A 141 3.99 62.79 8.54
C GLU A 141 4.68 63.94 7.82
N ALA A 142 5.92 63.75 7.36
CA ALA A 142 6.63 64.72 6.54
C ALA A 142 5.91 64.97 5.20
N PHE A 143 5.39 63.92 4.58
CA PHE A 143 4.64 64.03 3.32
C PHE A 143 3.27 64.70 3.51
N GLU A 144 2.59 64.47 4.63
CA GLU A 144 1.34 65.17 4.98
C GLU A 144 1.59 66.68 5.09
N ILE A 145 2.67 67.08 5.77
CA ILE A 145 3.07 68.49 5.88
C ILE A 145 3.42 69.06 4.50
N PHE A 146 4.13 68.30 3.65
CA PHE A 146 4.42 68.72 2.27
C PHE A 146 3.16 68.99 1.46
N ILE A 147 2.15 68.13 1.56
CA ILE A 147 0.85 68.30 0.91
C ILE A 147 0.15 69.57 1.40
N GLN A 148 0.18 69.85 2.71
CA GLN A 148 -0.43 71.05 3.30
C GLN A 148 0.16 72.36 2.77
N TYR A 149 1.46 72.39 2.47
CA TYR A 149 2.12 73.57 1.88
C TYR A 149 1.88 73.72 0.37
N CYS A 150 1.39 72.68 -0.31
CA CYS A 150 1.17 72.68 -1.76
C CYS A 150 -0.25 73.15 -2.09
N THR A 151 -0.41 74.43 -2.47
CA THR A 151 -1.72 75.04 -2.76
C THR A 151 -2.39 74.50 -4.03
N HIS A 152 -1.64 74.33 -5.12
CA HIS A 152 -2.19 73.91 -6.42
C HIS A 152 -2.23 72.38 -6.60
N TYR A 153 -1.28 71.68 -5.98
CA TYR A 153 -1.10 70.23 -6.12
C TYR A 153 -1.55 69.41 -4.92
N GLY A 154 -1.88 70.05 -3.80
CA GLY A 154 -2.30 69.41 -2.57
C GLY A 154 -3.42 68.38 -2.78
N PRO A 155 -4.53 68.71 -3.48
CA PRO A 155 -5.62 67.76 -3.70
C PRO A 155 -5.20 66.48 -4.45
N PHE A 156 -4.35 66.62 -5.47
CA PHE A 156 -3.83 65.47 -6.23
C PHE A 156 -2.91 64.59 -5.37
N LEU A 157 -1.95 65.22 -4.67
CA LEU A 157 -0.99 64.49 -3.83
C LEU A 157 -1.68 63.83 -2.62
N ALA A 158 -2.71 64.47 -2.06
CA ALA A 158 -3.56 63.88 -1.02
C ALA A 158 -4.29 62.63 -1.52
N GLU A 159 -4.83 62.66 -2.75
CA GLU A 159 -5.47 61.49 -3.34
C GLU A 159 -4.47 60.36 -3.59
N VAL A 160 -3.28 60.67 -4.11
CA VAL A 160 -2.20 59.67 -4.26
C VAL A 160 -1.83 59.05 -2.90
N LYS A 161 -1.61 59.87 -1.87
CA LYS A 161 -1.34 59.40 -0.50
C LYS A 161 -2.46 58.48 0.01
N ARG A 162 -3.72 58.88 -0.19
CA ARG A 162 -4.89 58.13 0.23
C ARG A 162 -4.94 56.74 -0.40
N GLN A 163 -4.60 56.61 -1.68
CA GLN A 163 -4.54 55.32 -2.37
C GLN A 163 -3.49 54.38 -1.75
N TYR A 164 -2.28 54.89 -1.50
CA TYR A 164 -1.22 54.11 -0.85
C TYR A 164 -1.58 53.74 0.60
N ASP A 165 -2.14 54.68 1.37
CA ASP A 165 -2.56 54.42 2.75
C ASP A 165 -3.68 53.38 2.82
N HIS A 166 -4.63 53.42 1.87
CA HIS A 166 -5.66 52.40 1.74
C HIS A 166 -5.08 51.03 1.40
N PHE A 167 -4.17 50.97 0.42
CA PHE A 167 -3.52 49.71 0.03
C PHE A 167 -2.69 49.10 1.17
N ILE A 168 -1.93 49.92 1.91
CA ILE A 168 -1.16 49.48 3.07
C ILE A 168 -2.08 48.93 4.17
N LYS A 169 -3.19 49.60 4.49
CA LYS A 169 -4.19 49.09 5.45
C LYS A 169 -4.78 47.77 5.00
N HIS A 170 -5.10 47.64 3.72
CA HIS A 170 -5.61 46.39 3.14
C HIS A 170 -4.58 45.24 3.26
N LEU A 171 -3.29 45.49 2.99
CA LEU A 171 -2.22 44.51 3.17
C LEU A 171 -2.07 44.09 4.64
N HIS A 172 -2.09 45.03 5.58
CA HIS A 172 -2.07 44.72 7.01
C HIS A 172 -3.25 43.84 7.43
N GLY A 173 -4.46 44.14 6.93
CA GLY A 173 -5.64 43.32 7.17
C GLY A 173 -5.52 41.90 6.58
N LYS A 174 -4.85 41.74 5.44
CA LYS A 174 -4.53 40.41 4.89
C LYS A 174 -3.53 39.66 5.77
N ILE A 175 -2.47 40.32 6.23
CA ILE A 175 -1.45 39.71 7.11
C ILE A 175 -2.10 39.24 8.42
N GLN A 176 -2.95 40.06 9.05
CA GLN A 176 -3.66 39.69 10.27
C GLN A 176 -4.55 38.46 10.10
N LYS A 177 -5.17 38.27 8.92
CA LYS A 177 -5.96 37.07 8.61
C LYS A 177 -5.09 35.82 8.38
N LEU A 178 -3.87 35.99 7.90
CA LEU A 178 -2.95 34.87 7.62
C LEU A 178 -2.25 34.32 8.86
N LEU A 179 -2.00 35.15 9.88
CA LEU A 179 -1.37 34.72 11.14
C LEU A 179 -2.07 33.53 11.84
N PRO A 180 -3.39 33.56 12.12
CA PRO A 180 -4.05 32.43 12.77
C PRO A 180 -4.09 31.18 11.90
N LEU A 181 -4.12 31.34 10.57
CA LEU A 181 -4.03 30.20 9.65
C LEU A 181 -2.66 29.53 9.74
N LYS A 182 -1.58 30.31 9.84
CA LYS A 182 -0.22 29.78 10.05
C LYS A 182 -0.11 29.03 11.38
N GLU A 183 -0.67 29.57 12.46
CA GLU A 183 -0.69 28.92 13.78
C GLU A 183 -1.47 27.61 13.75
N MET A 184 -2.64 27.60 13.12
CA MET A 184 -3.45 26.39 12.93
C MET A 184 -2.71 25.32 12.13
N ILE A 185 -2.05 25.70 11.03
CA ILE A 185 -1.23 24.78 10.22
C ILE A 185 -0.09 24.19 11.07
N ASN A 186 0.60 25.01 11.85
CA ASN A 186 1.67 24.54 12.73
C ASN A 186 1.14 23.55 13.78
N ALA A 187 -0.02 23.84 14.39
CA ALA A 187 -0.63 22.94 15.36
C ALA A 187 -1.01 21.59 14.73
N VAL A 188 -1.58 21.60 13.53
CA VAL A 188 -1.90 20.38 12.77
C VAL A 188 -0.63 19.61 12.40
N SER A 189 0.45 20.31 12.01
CA SER A 189 1.75 19.68 11.72
C SER A 189 2.29 18.92 12.92
N ILE A 190 2.27 19.56 14.10
CA ILE A 190 2.73 18.94 15.36
C ILE A 190 1.86 17.72 15.72
N ASP A 191 0.53 17.82 15.56
CA ASP A 191 -0.37 16.68 15.79
C ASP A 191 -0.07 15.51 14.85
N CYS A 192 0.11 15.77 13.56
CA CYS A 192 0.48 14.76 12.57
C CYS A 192 1.83 14.10 12.92
N GLU A 193 2.84 14.88 13.28
CA GLU A 193 4.15 14.35 13.70
C GLU A 193 4.03 13.46 14.94
N ASN A 194 3.21 13.84 15.92
CA ASN A 194 2.96 13.03 17.10
C ASN A 194 2.23 11.72 16.78
N ARG A 195 1.25 11.76 15.87
CA ARG A 195 0.54 10.56 15.41
C ARG A 195 1.46 9.60 14.66
N ILE A 196 2.34 10.12 13.80
CA ILE A 196 3.35 9.32 13.10
C ILE A 196 4.29 8.66 14.11
N LYS A 197 4.79 9.41 15.11
CA LYS A 197 5.62 8.86 16.18
C LYS A 197 4.92 7.74 16.95
N ALA A 198 3.66 7.93 17.34
CA ALA A 198 2.90 6.92 18.06
C ALA A 198 2.70 5.63 17.25
N ILE A 199 2.44 5.74 15.94
CA ILE A 199 2.35 4.57 15.06
C ILE A 199 3.70 3.86 14.98
N ASN A 200 4.78 4.59 14.75
CA ASN A 200 6.14 4.03 14.69
C ASN A 200 6.52 3.33 16.01
N ASP A 201 6.14 3.86 17.16
CA ASP A 201 6.42 3.24 18.46
C ASP A 201 5.68 1.91 18.63
N ILE A 202 4.44 1.82 18.16
CA ILE A 202 3.64 0.58 18.15
C ILE A 202 4.27 -0.44 17.19
N GLU A 203 4.57 -0.04 15.96
CA GLU A 203 5.19 -0.89 14.95
C GLU A 203 6.55 -1.42 15.43
N ASN A 204 7.38 -0.57 16.04
CA ASN A 204 8.67 -0.97 16.59
C ASN A 204 8.53 -1.96 17.76
N ALA A 205 7.49 -1.82 18.58
CA ALA A 205 7.20 -2.78 19.65
C ALA A 205 6.76 -4.13 19.09
N GLU A 206 5.92 -4.14 18.05
CA GLU A 206 5.47 -5.35 17.36
C GLU A 206 6.65 -6.06 16.66
N ILE A 207 7.49 -5.32 15.93
CA ILE A 207 8.70 -5.85 15.28
C ILE A 207 9.58 -6.55 16.31
N LYS A 208 9.85 -5.92 17.46
CA LYS A 208 10.66 -6.54 18.53
C LYS A 208 10.02 -7.82 19.08
N SER A 209 8.71 -7.84 19.25
CA SER A 209 7.99 -9.04 19.69
C SER A 209 8.13 -10.18 18.67
N LEU A 210 7.93 -9.86 17.38
CA LEU A 210 8.07 -10.82 16.29
C LEU A 210 9.50 -11.34 16.14
N GLU A 211 10.50 -10.49 16.35
CA GLU A 211 11.91 -10.91 16.35
C GLU A 211 12.21 -11.94 17.45
N VAL A 212 11.63 -11.76 18.64
CA VAL A 212 11.75 -12.70 19.77
C VAL A 212 11.04 -14.02 19.46
N GLU A 213 9.84 -13.99 18.88
CA GLU A 213 9.13 -15.21 18.47
C GLU A 213 9.87 -15.97 17.38
N ARG A 214 10.34 -15.26 16.34
CA ARG A 214 11.16 -15.84 15.26
C ARG A 214 12.40 -16.52 15.82
N GLU A 215 13.05 -15.93 16.82
CA GLU A 215 14.22 -16.53 17.48
C GLU A 215 13.86 -17.85 18.18
N LYS A 216 12.76 -17.87 18.94
CA LYS A 216 12.27 -19.08 19.62
C LYS A 216 11.94 -20.19 18.64
N ASP A 217 11.25 -19.87 17.55
CA ASP A 217 10.90 -20.84 16.53
C ASP A 217 12.14 -21.39 15.83
N ARG A 218 13.12 -20.53 15.54
CA ARG A 218 14.41 -20.96 14.98
C ARG A 218 15.12 -21.95 15.91
N GLN A 219 15.15 -21.67 17.22
CA GLN A 219 15.75 -22.59 18.20
C GLN A 219 15.00 -23.92 18.26
N LYS A 220 13.67 -23.91 18.19
CA LYS A 220 12.86 -25.13 18.15
C LYS A 220 13.11 -25.96 16.90
N ILE A 221 13.20 -25.31 15.73
CA ILE A 221 13.53 -25.98 14.46
C ILE A 221 14.92 -26.63 14.55
N GLU A 222 15.91 -25.92 15.08
CA GLU A 222 17.25 -26.48 15.19
C GLU A 222 17.30 -27.68 16.15
N LYS A 223 16.57 -27.61 17.27
CA LYS A 223 16.42 -28.74 18.19
C LYS A 223 15.79 -29.95 17.50
N MET A 224 14.68 -29.75 16.79
CA MET A 224 14.01 -30.84 16.06
C MET A 224 14.90 -31.43 14.96
N ARG A 225 15.67 -30.60 14.25
CA ARG A 225 16.64 -31.07 13.24
C ARG A 225 17.73 -31.92 13.87
N GLN A 226 18.20 -31.55 15.05
CA GLN A 226 19.19 -32.32 15.80
C GLN A 226 18.63 -33.66 16.26
N GLU A 227 17.42 -33.67 16.84
CA GLU A 227 16.71 -34.89 17.23
C GLU A 227 16.48 -35.83 16.02
N CYS A 228 16.09 -35.31 14.86
CA CYS A 228 15.96 -36.10 13.64
C CYS A 228 17.28 -36.73 13.18
N LYS A 229 18.40 -36.01 13.28
CA LYS A 229 19.73 -36.58 12.95
C LYS A 229 20.11 -37.69 13.92
N GLU A 230 19.88 -37.48 15.21
CA GLU A 230 20.16 -38.49 16.26
C GLU A 230 19.34 -39.76 16.06
N LEU A 231 18.03 -39.61 15.80
CA LEU A 231 17.15 -40.73 15.48
C LEU A 231 17.56 -41.44 14.19
N SER A 232 17.95 -40.71 13.15
CA SER A 232 18.43 -41.31 11.90
C SER A 232 19.69 -42.16 12.14
N MET A 233 20.66 -41.64 12.89
CA MET A 233 21.87 -42.39 13.24
C MET A 233 21.55 -43.64 14.06
N LEU A 234 20.60 -43.57 14.99
CA LEU A 234 20.15 -44.72 15.77
C LEU A 234 19.48 -45.78 14.88
N VAL A 235 18.60 -45.36 13.98
CA VAL A 235 17.92 -46.26 13.03
C VAL A 235 18.94 -46.95 12.12
N ASP A 236 19.93 -46.22 11.62
CA ASP A 236 20.97 -46.80 10.77
C ASP A 236 21.86 -47.79 11.54
N GLY A 237 22.16 -47.49 12.81
CA GLY A 237 22.84 -48.42 13.72
C GLY A 237 22.05 -49.71 13.93
N LEU A 238 20.76 -49.61 14.26
CA LEU A 238 19.88 -50.76 14.45
C LEU A 238 19.71 -51.60 13.19
N LYS A 239 19.64 -50.96 12.01
CA LYS A 239 19.61 -51.68 10.72
C LYS A 239 20.90 -52.48 10.50
N SER A 240 22.06 -51.91 10.84
CA SER A 240 23.34 -52.61 10.72
C SER A 240 23.44 -53.79 11.69
N GLU A 241 22.99 -53.62 12.94
CA GLU A 241 22.94 -54.71 13.93
C GLU A 241 22.00 -55.83 13.50
N LEU A 242 20.81 -55.48 12.98
CA LEU A 242 19.84 -56.43 12.46
C LEU A 242 20.43 -57.22 11.29
N ALA A 243 21.07 -56.55 10.33
CA ALA A 243 21.73 -57.21 9.21
C ALA A 243 22.80 -58.21 9.68
N ARG A 244 23.60 -57.82 10.69
CA ARG A 244 24.61 -58.70 11.29
C ARG A 244 23.98 -59.93 11.96
N GLU A 245 22.88 -59.76 12.70
CA GLU A 245 22.21 -60.90 13.33
C GLU A 245 21.55 -61.82 12.30
N THR A 246 20.96 -61.27 11.24
CA THR A 246 20.41 -62.09 10.15
C THR A 246 21.49 -62.92 9.46
N GLU A 247 22.67 -62.35 9.23
CA GLU A 247 23.81 -63.08 8.66
C GLU A 247 24.26 -64.21 9.59
N LYS A 248 24.37 -63.93 10.89
CA LYS A 248 24.72 -64.93 11.90
C LYS A 248 23.70 -66.09 11.94
N GLN A 249 22.40 -65.79 11.87
CA GLN A 249 21.34 -66.80 11.82
C GLN A 249 21.41 -67.65 10.54
N MET A 250 21.75 -67.04 9.41
CA MET A 250 21.95 -67.76 8.14
C MET A 250 23.12 -68.74 8.23
N ILE A 251 24.27 -68.27 8.75
CA ILE A 251 25.45 -69.11 8.98
C ILE A 251 25.11 -70.28 9.93
N GLU A 252 24.38 -70.00 11.01
CA GLU A 252 23.96 -71.04 11.96
C GLU A 252 22.99 -72.04 11.33
N SER A 253 22.01 -71.58 10.55
CA SER A 253 21.09 -72.44 9.79
C SER A 253 21.86 -73.36 8.84
N ASP A 254 22.84 -72.84 8.10
CA ASP A 254 23.62 -73.64 7.18
C ASP A 254 24.52 -74.65 7.90
N ALA A 255 25.10 -74.28 9.04
CA ALA A 255 25.82 -75.21 9.92
C ALA A 255 24.90 -76.32 10.45
N ARG A 256 23.65 -76.01 10.81
CA ARG A 256 22.64 -77.00 11.22
C ARG A 256 22.26 -77.94 10.07
N LYS A 257 22.05 -77.41 8.85
CA LYS A 257 21.77 -78.25 7.66
C LYS A 257 22.93 -79.22 7.39
N LEU A 258 24.17 -78.73 7.41
CA LEU A 258 25.36 -79.57 7.25
C LEU A 258 25.45 -80.66 8.34
N SER A 259 25.16 -80.29 9.59
CA SER A 259 25.13 -81.25 10.70
C SER A 259 24.04 -82.30 10.53
N ILE A 260 22.85 -81.92 10.08
CA ILE A 260 21.75 -82.86 9.77
C ILE A 260 22.15 -83.81 8.64
N LEU A 261 22.79 -83.30 7.57
CA LEU A 261 23.29 -84.14 6.48
C LEU A 261 24.31 -85.16 6.99
N ALA A 262 25.24 -84.75 7.85
CA ALA A 262 26.21 -85.65 8.46
C ALA A 262 25.54 -86.71 9.36
N VAL A 263 24.56 -86.32 10.17
CA VAL A 263 23.77 -87.26 11.01
C VAL A 263 22.97 -88.23 10.14
N ASN A 264 22.37 -87.76 9.04
CA ASN A 264 21.63 -88.62 8.12
C ASN A 264 22.56 -89.62 7.42
N ASP A 265 23.75 -89.21 7.00
CA ASP A 265 24.76 -90.12 6.44
C ASP A 265 25.18 -91.17 7.47
N LEU A 266 25.42 -90.78 8.72
CA LEU A 266 25.71 -91.71 9.82
C LEU A 266 24.54 -92.67 10.10
N ASN A 267 23.30 -92.17 10.08
CA ASN A 267 22.10 -92.99 10.26
C ASN A 267 21.89 -93.96 9.10
N ALA A 268 22.18 -93.56 7.87
CA ALA A 268 22.13 -94.46 6.70
C ALA A 268 23.15 -95.59 6.86
N ARG A 269 24.40 -95.26 7.24
CA ARG A 269 25.44 -96.27 7.55
C ARG A 269 25.02 -97.20 8.70
N LEU A 270 24.42 -96.65 9.76
CA LEU A 270 23.89 -97.43 10.87
C LEU A 270 22.73 -98.32 10.42
N LEU A 271 21.85 -97.84 9.55
CA LEU A 271 20.74 -98.64 9.01
C LEU A 271 21.27 -99.79 8.15
N ASP A 272 22.30 -99.57 7.35
CA ASP A 272 22.95 -100.63 6.59
C ASP A 272 23.60 -101.68 7.52
N MET A 273 24.25 -101.24 8.60
CA MET A 273 24.74 -102.12 9.66
C MET A 273 23.62 -102.85 10.41
N GLU A 274 22.53 -102.16 10.73
CA GLU A 274 21.36 -102.76 11.35
C GLU A 274 20.68 -103.75 10.42
N GLN A 275 20.66 -103.53 9.10
CA GLN A 275 20.15 -104.49 8.14
C GLN A 275 21.04 -105.72 8.08
N LEU A 276 22.36 -105.57 8.18
CA LEU A 276 23.28 -106.71 8.37
C LEU A 276 22.96 -107.48 9.67
N VAL A 277 22.72 -106.78 10.78
CA VAL A 277 22.35 -107.37 12.08
C VAL A 277 20.93 -107.94 12.07
N LYS A 278 19.98 -107.35 11.35
CA LYS A 278 18.59 -107.84 11.19
C LYS A 278 18.52 -109.01 10.24
N ASN A 279 19.37 -109.07 9.23
CA ASN A 279 19.55 -110.28 8.43
C ASN A 279 20.15 -111.42 9.27
N GLN A 280 20.96 -111.11 10.29
CA GLN A 280 21.39 -112.08 11.33
C GLN A 280 20.28 -112.41 12.35
N ASN A 281 19.39 -111.46 12.66
CA ASN A 281 18.30 -111.61 13.64
C ASN A 281 16.95 -112.02 13.03
N ARG A 282 16.84 -112.27 11.72
CA ARG A 282 15.65 -112.84 11.06
C ARG A 282 15.32 -114.27 11.52
N GLU A 283 16.15 -114.86 12.38
CA GLU A 283 15.87 -116.13 13.07
C GLU A 283 15.15 -115.97 14.42
N LEU A 284 14.90 -114.75 14.91
CA LEU A 284 14.35 -114.53 16.25
C LEU A 284 13.27 -113.44 16.24
N GLU A 285 12.06 -113.84 15.82
CA GLU A 285 10.86 -113.01 15.96
C GLU A 285 10.24 -113.11 17.37
N ASP A 286 9.82 -111.92 17.82
CA ASP A 286 8.91 -111.58 18.91
C ASP A 286 9.29 -111.85 20.37
N ASP A 287 9.94 -110.83 20.95
CA ASP A 287 10.12 -110.66 22.39
C ASP A 287 9.23 -109.51 22.94
N PRO A 288 8.31 -109.80 23.88
CA PRO A 288 7.44 -108.81 24.55
C PRO A 288 8.19 -107.69 25.30
N VAL A 289 9.50 -107.80 25.52
CA VAL A 289 10.33 -106.70 26.04
C VAL A 289 10.45 -105.53 25.06
N LYS A 290 10.43 -105.77 23.74
CA LYS A 290 10.52 -104.71 22.71
C LYS A 290 9.32 -103.77 22.72
N LEU A 291 8.12 -104.33 22.93
CA LEU A 291 6.87 -103.56 23.07
C LEU A 291 6.90 -102.65 24.32
N ARG A 292 7.51 -103.11 25.42
CA ARG A 292 7.66 -102.29 26.64
C ARG A 292 8.66 -101.14 26.44
N ILE A 293 9.71 -101.36 25.65
CA ILE A 293 10.70 -100.33 25.29
C ILE A 293 10.06 -99.27 24.36
N ALA A 294 9.28 -99.71 23.37
CA ALA A 294 8.55 -98.81 22.47
C ALA A 294 7.53 -97.93 23.22
N LEU A 295 6.83 -98.50 24.21
CA LEU A 295 5.95 -97.75 25.10
C LEU A 295 6.73 -96.71 25.94
N GLY A 296 7.92 -97.07 26.43
CA GLY A 296 8.81 -96.16 27.15
C GLY A 296 9.33 -95.02 26.26
N GLN A 297 9.61 -95.29 24.99
CA GLN A 297 9.99 -94.27 24.00
C GLN A 297 8.83 -93.34 23.66
N CYS A 298 7.61 -93.85 23.50
CA CYS A 298 6.43 -93.01 23.28
C CYS A 298 6.15 -92.06 24.45
N LYS A 299 6.38 -92.51 25.69
CA LYS A 299 6.24 -91.63 26.88
C LYS A 299 7.32 -90.55 26.92
N LYS A 300 8.55 -90.87 26.50
CA LYS A 300 9.65 -89.89 26.41
C LYS A 300 9.43 -88.86 25.31
N THR A 301 8.94 -89.26 24.14
CA THR A 301 8.62 -88.33 23.06
C THR A 301 7.46 -87.43 23.41
N LEU A 302 6.43 -87.96 24.08
CA LEU A 302 5.33 -87.15 24.61
C LEU A 302 5.86 -86.07 25.57
N ALA A 303 6.70 -86.46 26.54
CA ALA A 303 7.30 -85.54 27.50
C ALA A 303 8.15 -84.45 26.82
N ALA A 304 8.92 -84.81 25.79
CA ALA A 304 9.73 -83.87 25.02
C ALA A 304 8.89 -82.87 24.21
N VAL A 305 7.76 -83.31 23.64
CA VAL A 305 6.85 -82.42 22.89
C VAL A 305 6.13 -81.46 23.84
N THR A 306 5.68 -81.93 25.01
CA THR A 306 5.08 -81.06 26.03
C THR A 306 6.07 -80.02 26.57
N ALA A 307 7.36 -80.38 26.69
CA ALA A 307 8.41 -79.44 27.09
C ALA A 307 8.65 -78.34 26.05
N LYS A 308 8.65 -78.69 24.75
CA LYS A 308 8.77 -77.69 23.68
C LYS A 308 7.55 -76.77 23.57
N LEU A 309 6.35 -77.30 23.82
CA LEU A 309 5.13 -76.49 23.82
C LEU A 309 5.19 -75.43 24.93
N THR A 310 5.60 -75.84 26.13
CA THR A 310 5.77 -74.91 27.27
C THR A 310 6.90 -73.91 27.05
N GLU A 311 7.99 -74.29 26.38
CA GLU A 311 9.05 -73.37 25.94
C GLU A 311 8.53 -72.33 24.94
N TYR A 312 7.73 -72.74 23.95
CA TYR A 312 7.12 -71.81 23.00
C TYR A 312 6.10 -70.88 23.63
N GLU A 313 5.27 -71.37 24.56
CA GLU A 313 4.33 -70.52 25.31
C GLU A 313 5.08 -69.47 26.12
N CYS A 314 6.17 -69.85 26.80
CA CYS A 314 7.00 -68.93 27.57
C CYS A 314 7.69 -67.87 26.68
N HIS A 315 8.23 -68.28 25.52
CA HIS A 315 8.82 -67.34 24.56
C HIS A 315 7.79 -66.42 23.90
N PHE A 316 6.55 -66.87 23.71
CA PHE A 316 5.49 -66.04 23.15
C PHE A 316 5.10 -64.89 24.10
N GLU A 317 5.01 -65.17 25.40
CA GLU A 317 4.80 -64.15 26.45
C GLU A 317 5.97 -63.15 26.52
N GLU A 318 7.19 -63.58 26.24
CA GLU A 318 8.40 -62.76 26.31
C GLU A 318 8.61 -61.87 25.06
N THR A 319 8.17 -62.32 23.88
CA THR A 319 8.50 -61.68 22.58
C THR A 319 7.51 -60.60 22.15
N VAL A 320 6.24 -60.68 22.55
CA VAL A 320 5.25 -59.62 22.28
C VAL A 320 4.46 -59.30 23.56
N PRO A 321 5.00 -58.43 24.44
CA PRO A 321 4.27 -58.00 25.62
C PRO A 321 2.99 -57.32 25.18
N LEU A 322 1.84 -57.85 25.60
CA LEU A 322 0.51 -57.30 25.28
C LEU A 322 0.45 -55.78 25.56
N ALA A 323 1.11 -55.33 26.62
CA ALA A 323 1.25 -53.93 27.00
C ALA A 323 1.93 -53.04 25.95
N ARG A 324 2.95 -53.56 25.23
CA ARG A 324 3.60 -52.82 24.14
C ARG A 324 2.69 -52.71 22.93
N PHE A 325 1.92 -53.76 22.63
CA PHE A 325 0.95 -53.73 21.55
C PHE A 325 -0.19 -52.73 21.83
N GLU A 326 -0.72 -52.73 23.05
CA GLU A 326 -1.74 -51.76 23.50
C GLU A 326 -1.22 -50.32 23.47
N GLU A 327 0.03 -50.08 23.87
CA GLU A 327 0.65 -48.76 23.79
C GLU A 327 0.80 -48.28 22.34
N VAL A 328 1.20 -49.15 21.41
CA VAL A 328 1.29 -48.83 19.98
C VAL A 328 -0.10 -48.53 19.40
N LEU A 329 -1.12 -49.29 19.78
CA LEU A 329 -2.51 -49.01 19.38
C LEU A 329 -2.97 -47.63 19.86
N ARG A 330 -2.69 -47.29 21.12
CA ARG A 330 -3.02 -45.97 21.68
C ARG A 330 -2.32 -44.83 20.95
N GLN A 331 -1.03 -44.99 20.63
CA GLN A 331 -0.27 -44.01 19.85
C GLN A 331 -0.81 -43.86 18.43
N LEU A 332 -1.25 -44.95 17.81
CA LEU A 332 -1.88 -44.94 16.49
C LEU A 332 -3.22 -44.20 16.52
N GLU A 333 -4.05 -44.43 17.53
CA GLU A 333 -5.32 -43.69 17.72
C GLU A 333 -5.08 -42.19 17.93
N ASP A 334 -4.14 -41.82 18.78
CA ASP A 334 -3.78 -40.42 19.03
C ASP A 334 -3.27 -39.73 17.76
N SER A 335 -2.42 -40.43 16.99
CA SER A 335 -1.90 -39.93 15.70
C SER A 335 -2.99 -39.80 14.65
N THR A 336 -3.93 -40.75 14.60
CA THR A 336 -5.09 -40.71 13.69
C THR A 336 -5.98 -39.52 14.01
N ARG A 337 -6.29 -39.30 15.29
CA ARG A 337 -7.08 -38.15 15.75
C ARG A 337 -6.40 -36.81 15.46
N LEU A 338 -5.08 -36.74 15.53
CA LEU A 338 -4.33 -35.54 15.15
C LEU A 338 -4.38 -35.30 13.64
N ASN A 339 -4.22 -36.36 12.84
CA ASN A 339 -4.35 -36.27 11.38
C ASN A 339 -5.73 -35.79 10.95
N GLU A 340 -6.81 -36.29 11.56
CA GLU A 340 -8.17 -35.82 11.29
C GLU A 340 -8.32 -34.32 11.57
N LYS A 341 -7.81 -33.82 12.69
CA LYS A 341 -7.83 -32.38 13.01
C LYS A 341 -7.04 -31.54 12.01
N LEU A 342 -5.85 -31.99 11.63
CA LEU A 342 -5.02 -31.29 10.64
C LEU A 342 -5.71 -31.28 9.27
N GLN A 343 -6.40 -32.35 8.90
CA GLN A 343 -7.16 -32.44 7.66
C GLN A 343 -8.37 -31.49 7.65
N ASP A 344 -9.07 -31.36 8.78
CA ASP A 344 -10.13 -30.36 8.98
C ASP A 344 -9.59 -28.93 8.89
N GLU A 345 -8.40 -28.66 9.45
CA GLU A 345 -7.77 -27.35 9.33
C GLU A 345 -7.35 -27.03 7.89
N ILE A 346 -6.71 -27.98 7.19
CA ILE A 346 -6.29 -27.83 5.79
C ILE A 346 -7.49 -27.55 4.89
N THR A 347 -8.58 -28.32 5.05
CA THR A 347 -9.82 -28.09 4.29
C THR A 347 -10.43 -26.73 4.63
N GLY A 348 -10.38 -26.31 5.90
CA GLY A 348 -10.76 -24.97 6.33
C GLY A 348 -9.95 -23.84 5.68
N TYR A 349 -8.63 -24.01 5.55
CA TYR A 349 -7.76 -23.04 4.86
C TYR A 349 -8.00 -23.03 3.34
N ALA A 350 -8.17 -24.20 2.71
CA ALA A 350 -8.47 -24.30 1.29
C ALA A 350 -9.77 -23.53 0.94
N ASN A 351 -10.84 -23.73 1.71
CA ASN A 351 -12.10 -23.02 1.51
C ASN A 351 -11.96 -21.49 1.65
N ARG A 352 -11.14 -21.01 2.59
CA ARG A 352 -10.87 -19.56 2.75
C ARG A 352 -10.04 -19.00 1.61
N TYR A 353 -9.09 -19.79 1.11
CA TYR A 353 -8.28 -19.42 -0.04
C TYR A 353 -9.13 -19.31 -1.30
N ASP A 354 -10.01 -20.28 -1.56
CA ASP A 354 -10.95 -20.26 -2.69
C ASP A 354 -11.85 -19.03 -2.62
N LEU A 355 -12.38 -18.70 -1.44
CA LEU A 355 -13.16 -17.48 -1.22
C LEU A 355 -12.38 -16.20 -1.55
N LEU A 356 -11.11 -16.13 -1.12
CA LEU A 356 -10.25 -14.99 -1.41
C LEU A 356 -9.96 -14.89 -2.91
N GLN A 357 -9.77 -16.02 -3.58
CA GLN A 357 -9.57 -16.08 -5.02
C GLN A 357 -10.80 -15.57 -5.79
N ASP A 358 -12.01 -15.95 -5.37
CA ASP A 358 -13.26 -15.44 -5.92
C ASP A 358 -13.39 -13.91 -5.75
N HIS A 359 -13.02 -13.40 -4.57
CA HIS A 359 -12.99 -11.96 -4.31
C HIS A 359 -12.01 -11.21 -5.22
N CYS A 360 -10.81 -11.75 -5.40
CA CYS A 360 -9.80 -11.17 -6.31
C CYS A 360 -10.28 -11.19 -7.76
N ALA A 361 -10.92 -12.27 -8.21
CA ALA A 361 -11.49 -12.37 -9.55
C ALA A 361 -12.59 -11.32 -9.76
N ALA A 362 -13.53 -11.18 -8.82
CA ALA A 362 -14.58 -10.16 -8.88
C ALA A 362 -14.02 -8.73 -8.92
N LEU A 363 -12.99 -8.45 -8.12
CA LEU A 363 -12.31 -7.15 -8.11
C LEU A 363 -11.63 -6.83 -9.44
N ASN A 364 -10.98 -7.81 -10.07
CA ASN A 364 -10.41 -7.65 -11.41
C ASN A 364 -11.50 -7.30 -12.43
N THR A 365 -12.63 -8.01 -12.41
CA THR A 365 -13.78 -7.70 -13.27
C THR A 365 -14.26 -6.27 -13.09
N TYR A 366 -14.45 -5.81 -11.84
CA TYR A 366 -14.87 -4.42 -11.59
C TYR A 366 -13.82 -3.39 -12.02
N ARG A 367 -12.53 -3.67 -11.81
CA ARG A 367 -11.43 -2.82 -12.26
C ARG A 367 -11.44 -2.69 -13.78
N ASP A 368 -11.57 -3.80 -14.50
CA ASP A 368 -11.50 -3.82 -15.96
C ASP A 368 -12.70 -3.07 -16.57
N LEU A 369 -13.91 -3.27 -16.03
CA LEU A 369 -15.10 -2.50 -16.39
C LEU A 369 -14.93 -1.00 -16.13
N TYR A 370 -14.35 -0.62 -14.98
CA TYR A 370 -14.07 0.77 -14.65
C TYR A 370 -13.06 1.40 -15.63
N MET A 371 -11.99 0.69 -15.96
CA MET A 371 -10.99 1.15 -16.92
C MET A 371 -11.60 1.37 -18.31
N VAL A 372 -12.46 0.45 -18.76
CA VAL A 372 -13.21 0.58 -20.01
C VAL A 372 -14.15 1.80 -19.97
N GLN A 373 -14.87 2.00 -18.87
CA GLN A 373 -15.73 3.17 -18.68
C GLN A 373 -14.95 4.49 -18.74
N CYS A 374 -13.80 4.57 -18.08
CA CYS A 374 -12.89 5.72 -18.14
C CYS A 374 -12.38 5.96 -19.56
N GLY A 375 -11.95 4.89 -20.25
CA GLY A 375 -11.50 4.95 -21.63
C GLY A 375 -12.57 5.49 -22.58
N TYR A 376 -13.81 5.01 -22.48
CA TYR A 376 -14.92 5.53 -23.27
C TYR A 376 -15.24 7.00 -22.96
N THR A 377 -15.21 7.38 -21.69
CA THR A 377 -15.45 8.77 -21.28
C THR A 377 -14.40 9.70 -21.86
N LEU A 378 -13.11 9.33 -21.77
CA LEU A 378 -12.00 10.08 -22.37
C LEU A 378 -12.13 10.19 -23.89
N ARG A 379 -12.51 9.11 -24.57
CA ARG A 379 -12.72 9.09 -26.03
C ARG A 379 -13.83 10.05 -26.46
N VAL A 380 -14.94 10.10 -25.70
CA VAL A 380 -16.05 11.03 -25.96
C VAL A 380 -15.63 12.48 -25.71
N ILE A 381 -14.91 12.76 -24.63
CA ILE A 381 -14.39 14.10 -24.33
C ILE A 381 -13.48 14.59 -25.46
N GLY A 382 -12.54 13.76 -25.90
CA GLY A 382 -11.56 14.05 -26.95
C GLY A 382 -12.13 14.09 -28.38
N SER A 383 -13.36 13.60 -28.61
CA SER A 383 -14.01 13.66 -29.92
C SER A 383 -14.39 15.10 -30.31
N LYS A 384 -14.62 15.39 -31.60
CA LYS A 384 -15.16 16.70 -32.03
C LYS A 384 -16.69 16.73 -31.84
N GLY A 385 -17.24 17.77 -31.21
CA GLY A 385 -18.69 17.92 -31.02
C GLY A 385 -19.08 18.90 -29.92
N ASP A 386 -20.39 19.19 -29.81
CA ASP A 386 -20.96 20.10 -28.81
C ASP A 386 -20.73 19.59 -27.37
N PRO A 387 -20.22 20.43 -26.45
CA PRO A 387 -19.96 20.03 -25.06
C PRO A 387 -21.19 19.48 -24.32
N ASN A 388 -22.38 20.02 -24.58
CA ASN A 388 -23.60 19.58 -23.87
C ASN A 388 -24.05 18.20 -24.34
N GLN A 389 -23.97 17.92 -25.64
CA GLN A 389 -24.25 16.58 -26.18
C GLN A 389 -23.29 15.51 -25.66
N LYS A 390 -22.00 15.86 -25.52
CA LYS A 390 -20.99 14.97 -24.91
C LYS A 390 -21.31 14.66 -23.45
N LEU A 391 -21.69 15.68 -22.67
CA LEU A 391 -22.07 15.51 -21.28
C LEU A 391 -23.34 14.64 -21.13
N GLU A 392 -24.33 14.82 -22.00
CA GLU A 392 -25.53 13.98 -22.06
C GLU A 392 -25.18 12.51 -22.36
N TYR A 393 -24.30 12.27 -23.34
CA TYR A 393 -23.82 10.92 -23.67
C TYR A 393 -23.08 10.25 -22.50
N ILE A 394 -22.15 10.97 -21.86
CA ILE A 394 -21.42 10.48 -20.69
C ILE A 394 -22.40 10.18 -19.54
N GLY A 395 -23.39 11.04 -19.31
CA GLY A 395 -24.44 10.79 -18.31
C GLY A 395 -25.22 9.50 -18.56
N ILE A 396 -25.62 9.25 -19.81
CA ILE A 396 -26.31 8.00 -20.20
C ILE A 396 -25.38 6.79 -20.01
N LEU A 397 -24.11 6.89 -20.44
CA LEU A 397 -23.11 5.85 -20.28
C LEU A 397 -22.95 5.45 -18.80
N LEU A 398 -22.69 6.42 -17.92
CA LEU A 398 -22.54 6.21 -16.48
C LEU A 398 -23.80 5.59 -15.85
N SER A 399 -24.98 5.98 -16.33
CA SER A 399 -26.25 5.41 -15.84
C SER A 399 -26.43 3.94 -16.25
N ARG A 400 -26.01 3.56 -17.47
CA ARG A 400 -26.01 2.17 -17.93
C ARG A 400 -25.08 1.31 -17.08
N TRP A 401 -23.83 1.74 -16.88
CA TRP A 401 -22.85 1.00 -16.06
C TRP A 401 -23.31 0.82 -14.62
N ARG A 402 -23.91 1.86 -14.02
CA ARG A 402 -24.46 1.75 -12.66
C ARG A 402 -25.59 0.74 -12.56
N LYS A 403 -26.44 0.61 -13.59
CA LYS A 403 -27.49 -0.42 -13.61
C LYS A 403 -26.88 -1.81 -13.76
N LEU A 404 -25.95 -1.99 -14.71
CA LEU A 404 -25.28 -3.27 -14.94
C LEU A 404 -24.62 -3.82 -13.67
N ILE A 405 -23.90 -2.98 -12.91
CA ILE A 405 -23.21 -3.40 -11.68
C ILE A 405 -24.19 -3.82 -10.57
N ASN A 406 -25.39 -3.23 -10.51
CA ASN A 406 -26.37 -3.52 -9.47
C ASN A 406 -27.29 -4.70 -9.82
N ASP A 407 -27.59 -4.89 -11.11
CA ASP A 407 -28.64 -5.78 -11.57
C ASP A 407 -28.12 -7.15 -12.05
N LYS A 408 -26.81 -7.28 -12.30
CA LYS A 408 -26.21 -8.51 -12.85
C LYS A 408 -25.25 -9.21 -11.89
N PRO A 409 -25.18 -10.55 -11.94
CA PRO A 409 -24.20 -11.32 -11.17
C PRO A 409 -22.78 -11.12 -11.72
N VAL A 410 -21.77 -11.45 -10.89
CA VAL A 410 -20.34 -11.21 -11.18
C VAL A 410 -19.87 -12.02 -12.39
N GLU A 411 -20.40 -13.22 -12.58
CA GLU A 411 -20.06 -14.09 -13.71
C GLU A 411 -20.44 -13.42 -15.04
N GLU A 412 -21.69 -12.93 -15.14
CA GLU A 412 -22.15 -12.21 -16.32
C GLU A 412 -21.40 -10.88 -16.52
N LEU A 413 -21.01 -10.21 -15.44
CA LEU A 413 -20.19 -9.00 -15.50
C LEU A 413 -18.80 -9.28 -16.05
N THR A 414 -18.25 -10.47 -15.78
CA THR A 414 -16.93 -10.89 -16.26
C THR A 414 -16.94 -11.10 -17.77
N ASP A 415 -17.94 -11.81 -18.27
CA ASP A 415 -18.14 -11.98 -19.72
C ASP A 415 -18.33 -10.62 -20.42
N MET A 416 -19.16 -9.75 -19.86
CA MET A 416 -19.35 -8.40 -20.41
C MET A 416 -18.09 -7.54 -20.33
N ALA A 417 -17.24 -7.70 -19.30
CA ALA A 417 -15.97 -6.98 -19.19
C ALA A 417 -15.05 -7.35 -20.35
N THR A 418 -14.95 -8.65 -20.67
CA THR A 418 -14.15 -9.11 -21.80
C THR A 418 -14.69 -8.60 -23.14
N GLU A 419 -16.01 -8.60 -23.32
CA GLU A 419 -16.64 -8.11 -24.55
C GLU A 419 -16.49 -6.60 -24.72
N GLU A 420 -16.71 -5.82 -23.66
CA GLU A 420 -16.60 -4.36 -23.70
C GLU A 420 -15.13 -3.91 -23.79
N LEU A 421 -14.18 -4.68 -23.24
CA LEU A 421 -12.74 -4.45 -23.46
C LEU A 421 -12.37 -4.67 -24.94
N ALA A 422 -12.80 -5.78 -25.54
CA ALA A 422 -12.57 -6.06 -26.96
C ALA A 422 -13.22 -4.99 -27.86
N ARG A 423 -14.43 -4.53 -27.53
CA ARG A 423 -15.09 -3.42 -28.22
C ARG A 423 -14.33 -2.11 -28.06
N TYR A 424 -13.85 -1.80 -26.86
CA TYR A 424 -13.06 -0.60 -26.60
C TYR A 424 -11.78 -0.58 -27.44
N GLU A 425 -11.06 -1.70 -27.50
CA GLU A 425 -9.85 -1.89 -28.30
C GLU A 425 -10.12 -1.75 -29.81
N SER A 426 -11.27 -2.23 -30.29
CA SER A 426 -11.70 -2.05 -31.69
C SER A 426 -11.99 -0.58 -32.09
N GLY A 427 -11.95 0.36 -31.14
CA GLY A 427 -12.25 1.78 -31.40
C GLY A 427 -13.74 2.12 -31.35
N ALA A 428 -14.64 1.13 -31.34
CA ALA A 428 -16.09 1.34 -31.29
C ALA A 428 -16.53 2.00 -29.97
N LEU A 429 -17.56 2.86 -30.04
CA LEU A 429 -18.23 3.38 -28.85
C LEU A 429 -19.41 2.47 -28.45
N PRO A 430 -19.79 2.42 -27.17
CA PRO A 430 -20.90 1.59 -26.73
C PRO A 430 -22.21 2.02 -27.40
N PRO A 431 -23.05 1.07 -27.85
CA PRO A 431 -24.39 1.38 -28.31
C PRO A 431 -25.21 1.86 -27.10
N LEU A 432 -25.65 3.12 -27.14
CA LEU A 432 -26.52 3.71 -26.11
C LEU A 432 -27.88 4.04 -26.73
N VAL A 433 -28.93 3.39 -26.22
CA VAL A 433 -30.32 3.74 -26.55
C VAL A 433 -30.65 5.04 -25.81
N ARG A 434 -30.94 6.12 -26.53
CA ARG A 434 -31.42 7.36 -25.91
C ARG A 434 -32.79 7.11 -25.28
N PRO A 435 -33.03 7.52 -24.02
CA PRO A 435 -34.39 7.56 -23.51
C PRO A 435 -35.20 8.56 -24.33
N ASN A 436 -36.31 8.11 -24.92
CA ASN A 436 -37.24 8.97 -25.66
C ASN A 436 -37.68 10.13 -24.74
N LYS A 437 -37.30 11.37 -25.09
CA LYS A 437 -37.89 12.56 -24.47
C LYS A 437 -39.39 12.57 -24.81
N PRO A 438 -40.31 12.71 -23.84
CA PRO A 438 -41.71 12.89 -24.15
C PRO A 438 -41.86 14.17 -24.99
N LYS A 439 -42.50 14.06 -26.16
CA LYS A 439 -42.87 15.22 -26.98
C LYS A 439 -43.62 16.20 -26.08
N LYS A 440 -43.07 17.39 -25.88
CA LYS A 440 -43.88 18.52 -25.42
C LYS A 440 -44.92 18.76 -26.52
N SER A 441 -46.18 18.42 -26.21
CA SER A 441 -47.32 18.85 -27.00
C SER A 441 -47.31 20.38 -27.02
N ALA A 442 -47.22 20.94 -28.22
CA ALA A 442 -47.63 22.31 -28.45
C ALA A 442 -49.14 22.36 -28.19
N HIS A 443 -49.54 23.09 -27.15
CA HIS A 443 -50.86 23.65 -27.04
C HIS A 443 -50.71 25.05 -26.44
N ASP A 444 -51.04 26.01 -27.30
CA ASP A 444 -51.46 27.41 -27.14
C ASP A 444 -50.66 28.36 -26.24
#